data_AF-A0A8J5K287-F1
#
_entry.id   AF-A0A8J5K287-F1
#
_cell.length_a   1.000
_cell.length_b   1.000
_cell.length_c   1.000
_cell.angle_alpha   90.00
_cell.angle_beta   90.00
_cell.angle_gamma   90.00
#
_symmetry.space_group_name_H-M   'P 1'
#
loop_
_entity.id
_entity.type
_entity.pdbx_description
1 polymer ?
#
loop_
_entity_poly.entity_id
_entity_poly.type
_entity_poly.pdbx_seq_one_letter_code
_entity_poly.pdbx_strand_id
1 'polypeptide(L)'
;MQAKKRYLLLFSCCAFLSFGYFGYHHFKIHRQNKWYLHLSSYSEDSDIVHDEDISPSPRFRNRRTTRENGDGNAFRECQMETCFDFTLCEKGFKVYVYPIDDNAPPSSNYMKVLTVVQDSNYHTSDPSQACIFILSLDTLDRDTLSKDYVRNMPHRIQRLPLWNNGQNHIIFNLYSGTFPDYTEDLGFDVGKAILAKASISYENFRTGFDISLPLFYKTHPERGGDDGYLESNKFPGTKKYLLSFKGKRYVYGIGSETRNSLYHLHNERDIVLLTTCKHGDSWKEYKDERCDHDNAEYDRSVSKKL
;
A
#
# COMPACT_ATOMS: atom_id res chain seq x y z
N MET A 1 43.33 -25.58 46.50
CA MET A 1 41.85 -25.76 46.44
C MET A 1 41.05 -24.49 46.08
N GLN A 2 41.68 -23.35 45.74
CA GLN A 2 40.95 -22.09 45.47
C GLN A 2 40.55 -21.85 44.00
N ALA A 3 41.26 -22.43 43.03
CA ALA A 3 40.97 -22.23 41.60
C ALA A 3 39.65 -22.89 41.16
N LYS A 4 39.40 -24.15 41.58
CA LYS A 4 38.18 -24.89 41.21
C LYS A 4 36.89 -24.20 41.66
N LYS A 5 36.90 -23.53 42.82
CA LYS A 5 35.74 -22.76 43.32
C LYS A 5 35.47 -21.49 42.49
N ARG A 6 36.50 -20.85 41.93
CA ARG A 6 36.36 -19.64 41.10
C ARG A 6 35.76 -19.97 39.72
N TYR A 7 36.18 -21.07 39.09
CA TYR A 7 35.62 -21.49 37.81
C TYR A 7 34.16 -21.94 37.91
N LEU A 8 33.79 -22.59 39.02
CA LEU A 8 32.42 -23.06 39.25
C LEU A 8 31.45 -21.88 39.43
N LEU A 9 31.89 -20.81 40.10
CA LEU A 9 31.11 -19.59 40.27
C LEU A 9 30.98 -18.81 38.95
N LEU A 10 32.04 -18.77 38.14
CA LEU A 10 32.01 -18.14 36.82
C LEU A 10 31.05 -18.87 35.86
N PHE A 11 31.08 -20.21 35.83
CA PHE A 11 30.15 -21.02 35.04
C PHE A 11 28.69 -20.83 35.48
N SER A 12 28.44 -20.72 36.79
CA SER A 12 27.11 -20.45 37.31
C SER A 12 26.60 -19.06 36.89
N CYS A 13 27.43 -18.02 36.96
CA CYS A 13 27.09 -16.69 36.47
C CYS A 13 26.82 -16.67 34.97
N CYS A 14 27.66 -17.31 34.16
CA CYS A 14 27.45 -17.39 32.71
C CYS A 14 26.15 -18.14 32.38
N ALA A 15 25.85 -19.25 33.06
CA ALA A 15 24.59 -19.98 32.86
C ALA A 15 23.36 -19.12 33.22
N PHE A 16 23.44 -18.34 34.30
CA PHE A 16 22.35 -17.46 34.74
C PHE A 16 22.10 -16.32 33.74
N LEU A 17 23.16 -15.71 33.22
CA LEU A 17 23.05 -14.66 32.20
C LEU A 17 22.49 -15.19 30.88
N SER A 18 22.93 -16.38 30.46
CA SER A 18 22.38 -17.06 29.28
C SER A 18 20.89 -17.36 29.46
N PHE A 19 20.50 -17.91 30.61
CA PHE A 19 19.10 -18.24 30.87
C PHE A 19 18.21 -16.99 30.95
N GLY A 20 18.72 -15.90 31.53
CA GLY A 20 18.04 -14.60 31.55
C GLY A 20 17.88 -13.99 30.15
N TYR A 21 18.92 -14.05 29.32
CA TYR A 21 18.89 -13.54 27.95
C TYR A 21 17.90 -14.33 27.06
N PHE A 22 18.00 -15.66 27.05
CA PHE A 22 17.10 -16.51 26.26
C PHE A 22 15.67 -16.48 26.79
N GLY A 23 15.47 -16.46 28.11
CA GLY A 23 14.15 -16.35 28.74
C GLY A 23 13.47 -15.01 28.42
N TYR A 24 14.21 -13.90 28.50
CA TYR A 24 13.71 -12.57 28.12
C TYR A 24 13.35 -12.51 26.62
N HIS A 25 14.20 -13.05 25.75
CA HIS A 25 13.96 -13.04 24.31
C HIS A 25 12.74 -13.89 23.92
N HIS A 26 12.60 -15.08 24.54
CA HIS A 26 11.44 -15.94 24.34
C HIS A 26 10.14 -15.28 24.83
N PHE A 27 10.16 -14.64 26.00
CA PHE A 27 9.01 -13.94 26.55
C PHE A 27 8.62 -12.70 25.71
N LYS A 28 9.60 -11.97 25.17
CA LYS A 28 9.36 -10.82 24.28
C LYS A 28 8.67 -11.24 22.98
N ILE A 29 9.13 -12.32 22.34
CA ILE A 29 8.51 -12.87 21.11
C ILE A 29 7.09 -13.36 21.40
N HIS A 30 6.90 -14.10 22.49
CA HIS A 30 5.59 -14.65 22.84
C HIS A 30 4.58 -13.57 23.24
N ARG A 31 5.05 -12.46 23.85
CA ARG A 31 4.22 -11.28 24.12
C ARG A 31 3.90 -10.55 22.83
N GLN A 32 4.82 -10.34 21.89
CA GLN A 32 4.50 -9.66 20.62
C GLN A 32 3.39 -10.39 19.84
N ASN A 33 3.47 -11.73 19.73
CA ASN A 33 2.47 -12.53 19.00
C ASN A 33 1.06 -12.48 19.60
N LYS A 34 0.93 -12.34 20.93
CA LYS A 34 -0.38 -12.32 21.60
C LYS A 34 -1.15 -11.01 21.42
N TRP A 35 -0.46 -9.90 21.08
CA TRP A 35 -1.07 -8.58 20.93
C TRP A 35 -1.61 -8.36 19.51
N TYR A 36 -1.03 -8.99 18.48
CA TYR A 36 -1.52 -8.90 17.10
C TYR A 36 -2.80 -9.73 16.85
N LEU A 37 -3.02 -10.80 17.61
CA LEU A 37 -4.21 -11.66 17.48
C LEU A 37 -5.50 -11.06 18.03
N HIS A 38 -5.45 -9.91 18.72
CA HIS A 38 -6.59 -9.35 19.46
C HIS A 38 -6.95 -7.90 19.08
N LEU A 39 -6.34 -7.36 18.04
CA LEU A 39 -6.75 -6.07 17.47
C LEU A 39 -7.89 -6.33 16.49
N SER A 40 -9.11 -5.97 16.88
CA SER A 40 -10.24 -5.92 15.96
C SER A 40 -9.92 -4.94 14.82
N SER A 41 -10.23 -5.33 13.58
CA SER A 41 -10.19 -4.42 12.45
C SER A 41 -11.10 -3.23 12.75
N TYR A 42 -10.65 -2.00 12.46
CA TYR A 42 -11.43 -0.77 12.67
C TYR A 42 -12.69 -0.72 11.78
N SER A 43 -12.77 -1.58 10.76
CA SER A 43 -13.93 -1.75 9.90
C SER A 43 -14.46 -3.17 10.06
N GLU A 44 -15.50 -3.34 10.89
CA GLU A 44 -16.39 -4.49 10.79
C GLU A 44 -17.34 -4.25 9.60
N ASP A 45 -17.53 -5.28 8.77
CA ASP A 45 -18.40 -5.26 7.57
C ASP A 45 -19.85 -4.80 7.86
N SER A 46 -20.27 -4.79 9.13
CA SER A 46 -21.61 -4.40 9.55
C SER A 46 -21.90 -2.89 9.49
N ASP A 47 -20.88 -2.03 9.36
CA ASP A 47 -21.06 -0.57 9.37
C ASP A 47 -21.19 0.05 7.97
N ILE A 48 -21.06 -0.74 6.90
CA ILE A 48 -21.20 -0.25 5.53
C ILE A 48 -22.67 -0.33 5.12
N VAL A 49 -23.41 0.75 5.40
CA VAL A 49 -24.68 1.02 4.74
C VAL A 49 -24.43 0.98 3.23
N HIS A 50 -25.04 0.02 2.54
CA HIS A 50 -25.05 -0.08 1.08
C HIS A 50 -25.80 1.12 0.50
N ASP A 51 -25.11 2.23 0.29
CA ASP A 51 -25.60 3.33 -0.53
C ASP A 51 -25.25 3.04 -1.99
N GLU A 52 -26.27 2.82 -2.83
CA GLU A 52 -26.12 2.53 -4.27
C GLU A 52 -25.45 3.69 -5.06
N ASP A 53 -25.21 4.84 -4.42
CA ASP A 53 -24.74 6.07 -5.05
C ASP A 53 -23.21 6.27 -5.02
N ILE A 54 -22.43 5.32 -4.50
CA ILE A 54 -20.94 5.42 -4.41
C ILE A 54 -20.22 4.78 -5.63
N SER A 55 -20.88 4.65 -6.78
CA SER A 55 -20.24 4.17 -8.02
C SER A 55 -19.68 5.34 -8.85
N PRO A 56 -18.36 5.51 -8.99
CA PRO A 56 -17.77 6.74 -9.55
C PRO A 56 -17.77 6.86 -11.09
N SER A 57 -18.59 6.10 -11.85
CA SER A 57 -18.95 6.50 -13.23
C SER A 57 -20.08 5.66 -13.88
N PRO A 58 -20.93 6.25 -14.75
CA PRO A 58 -21.89 5.53 -15.59
C PRO A 58 -21.25 4.54 -16.58
N ARG A 59 -19.97 4.74 -16.94
CA ARG A 59 -19.23 3.84 -17.87
C ARG A 59 -19.01 2.44 -17.29
N PHE A 60 -18.96 2.30 -15.96
CA PHE A 60 -18.84 0.99 -15.30
C PHE A 60 -20.11 0.13 -15.42
N ARG A 61 -21.31 0.75 -15.46
CA ARG A 61 -22.58 0.02 -15.67
C ARG A 61 -22.62 -0.71 -17.02
N ASN A 62 -22.07 -0.11 -18.08
CA ASN A 62 -22.06 -0.73 -19.42
C ASN A 62 -20.94 -1.76 -19.64
N ARG A 63 -19.89 -1.80 -18.79
CA ARG A 63 -18.82 -2.81 -18.90
C ARG A 63 -19.14 -4.10 -18.14
N ARG A 64 -20.05 -4.06 -17.16
CA ARG A 64 -20.56 -5.28 -16.48
C ARG A 64 -21.32 -6.21 -17.44
N THR A 65 -22.07 -5.66 -18.41
CA THR A 65 -22.87 -6.46 -19.35
C THR A 65 -22.08 -7.10 -20.50
N THR A 66 -20.80 -6.77 -20.68
CA THR A 66 -19.97 -7.28 -21.79
C THR A 66 -18.86 -8.25 -21.39
N ARG A 67 -18.64 -8.47 -20.08
CA ARG A 67 -17.59 -9.37 -19.54
C ARG A 67 -18.11 -10.73 -19.04
N GLU A 68 -19.39 -11.04 -19.24
CA GLU A 68 -19.98 -12.33 -18.81
C GLU A 68 -19.57 -13.54 -19.69
N ASN A 69 -18.88 -13.33 -20.82
CA ASN A 69 -18.48 -14.43 -21.69
C ASN A 69 -16.95 -14.61 -21.70
N GLY A 70 -16.47 -15.44 -20.77
CA GLY A 70 -15.19 -16.13 -20.82
C GLY A 70 -14.05 -15.45 -20.04
N ASP A 71 -13.62 -16.10 -18.96
CA ASP A 71 -12.35 -15.87 -18.25
C ASP A 71 -12.29 -14.73 -17.19
N GLY A 72 -13.41 -14.05 -16.92
CA GLY A 72 -13.49 -12.97 -15.91
C GLY A 72 -13.66 -13.42 -14.45
N ASN A 73 -13.82 -14.71 -14.16
CA ASN A 73 -14.16 -15.21 -12.81
C ASN A 73 -12.94 -15.49 -11.91
N ALA A 74 -11.80 -15.90 -12.48
CA ALA A 74 -10.69 -16.40 -11.69
C ALA A 74 -10.08 -15.35 -10.73
N PHE A 75 -10.00 -14.08 -11.14
CA PHE A 75 -9.48 -13.02 -10.28
C PHE A 75 -10.36 -12.78 -9.04
N ARG A 76 -11.68 -12.67 -9.24
CA ARG A 76 -12.66 -12.35 -8.19
C ARG A 76 -12.91 -13.50 -7.22
N GLU A 77 -12.66 -14.73 -7.66
CA GLU A 77 -12.78 -15.94 -6.84
C GLU A 77 -11.53 -16.26 -6.02
N CYS A 78 -10.44 -15.50 -6.17
CA CYS A 78 -9.22 -15.72 -5.42
C CYS A 78 -9.33 -15.30 -3.96
N GLN A 79 -9.08 -16.26 -3.08
CA GLN A 79 -8.86 -16.10 -1.65
C GLN A 79 -7.51 -16.72 -1.29
N MET A 80 -7.04 -16.52 -0.05
CA MET A 80 -5.78 -17.10 0.39
C MET A 80 -5.79 -18.63 0.24
N GLU A 81 -6.91 -19.27 0.53
CA GLU A 81 -7.05 -20.73 0.50
C GLU A 81 -7.06 -21.31 -0.91
N THR A 82 -7.46 -20.53 -1.92
CA THR A 82 -7.66 -21.01 -3.31
C THR A 82 -6.55 -20.60 -4.26
N CYS A 83 -5.93 -19.45 -4.02
CA CYS A 83 -4.97 -18.84 -4.92
C CYS A 83 -3.56 -18.70 -4.35
N PHE A 84 -3.36 -19.00 -3.05
CA PHE A 84 -2.05 -19.03 -2.41
C PHE A 84 -1.63 -20.47 -2.09
N ASP A 85 -0.41 -20.84 -2.46
CA ASP A 85 0.20 -22.10 -2.07
C ASP A 85 1.02 -21.93 -0.79
N PHE A 86 0.44 -22.38 0.33
CA PHE A 86 1.08 -22.33 1.64
C PHE A 86 2.26 -23.30 1.78
N THR A 87 2.34 -24.34 0.95
CA THR A 87 3.39 -25.37 1.07
C THR A 87 4.78 -24.80 0.80
N LEU A 88 4.88 -23.78 -0.06
CA LEU A 88 6.11 -23.05 -0.35
C LEU A 88 6.66 -22.28 0.87
N CYS A 89 5.83 -22.04 1.88
CA CYS A 89 6.16 -21.23 3.04
C CYS A 89 6.47 -22.08 4.29
N GLU A 90 6.33 -23.41 4.23
CA GLU A 90 6.53 -24.31 5.38
C GLU A 90 7.97 -24.30 5.90
N LYS A 91 8.94 -24.14 5.00
CA LYS A 91 10.38 -24.12 5.35
C LYS A 91 10.87 -22.73 5.78
N GLY A 92 9.98 -21.75 5.83
CA GLY A 92 10.26 -20.37 6.17
C GLY A 92 9.64 -19.38 5.19
N PHE A 93 9.61 -18.12 5.58
CA PHE A 93 9.06 -17.04 4.76
C PHE A 93 10.19 -16.32 4.05
N LYS A 94 10.45 -16.69 2.79
CA LYS A 94 11.45 -16.04 1.93
C LYS A 94 10.81 -15.42 0.70
N VAL A 95 11.40 -14.33 0.21
CA VAL A 95 10.93 -13.54 -0.91
C VAL A 95 12.00 -13.54 -1.99
N TYR A 96 11.63 -14.01 -3.18
CA TYR A 96 12.48 -13.94 -4.36
C TYR A 96 12.07 -12.76 -5.23
N VAL A 97 13.05 -11.98 -5.65
CA VAL A 97 12.88 -10.89 -6.61
C VAL A 97 13.45 -11.33 -7.94
N TYR A 98 12.67 -11.23 -9.01
CA TYR A 98 13.13 -11.58 -10.36
C TYR A 98 14.35 -10.73 -10.76
N PRO A 99 15.25 -11.25 -11.59
CA PRO A 99 16.35 -10.46 -12.13
C PRO A 99 15.83 -9.30 -12.98
N ILE A 100 16.54 -8.17 -12.97
CA ILE A 100 16.18 -7.00 -13.76
C ILE A 100 16.34 -7.31 -15.26
N ASP A 101 15.34 -6.97 -16.06
CA ASP A 101 15.40 -7.02 -17.53
C ASP A 101 15.98 -5.70 -18.05
N ASP A 102 17.18 -5.75 -18.64
CA ASP A 102 17.84 -4.57 -19.22
C ASP A 102 17.01 -3.89 -20.32
N ASN A 103 16.06 -4.61 -20.94
CA ASN A 103 15.15 -4.05 -21.96
C ASN A 103 13.93 -3.34 -21.37
N ALA A 104 13.73 -3.41 -20.06
CA ALA A 104 12.69 -2.70 -19.32
C ALA A 104 13.17 -2.42 -17.89
N PRO A 105 14.15 -1.51 -17.73
CA PRO A 105 14.65 -1.15 -16.42
C PRO A 105 13.51 -0.54 -15.58
N PRO A 106 13.42 -0.88 -14.28
CA PRO A 106 12.40 -0.32 -13.40
C PRO A 106 12.54 1.19 -13.24
N SER A 107 11.42 1.88 -12.94
CA SER A 107 11.52 3.29 -12.54
C SER A 107 12.31 3.42 -11.24
N SER A 108 12.87 4.61 -11.01
CA SER A 108 13.54 4.93 -9.75
C SER A 108 12.67 4.64 -8.53
N ASN A 109 11.35 4.79 -8.63
CA ASN A 109 10.43 4.53 -7.53
C ASN A 109 10.18 3.05 -7.30
N TYR A 110 10.12 2.23 -8.36
CA TYR A 110 9.99 0.78 -8.19
C TYR A 110 11.29 0.14 -7.71
N MET A 111 12.44 0.67 -8.16
CA MET A 111 13.74 0.26 -7.63
C MET A 111 13.81 0.38 -6.10
N LYS A 112 13.25 1.45 -5.51
CA LYS A 112 13.14 1.60 -4.05
C LYS A 112 12.42 0.41 -3.39
N VAL A 113 11.29 -0.01 -3.98
CA VAL A 113 10.51 -1.15 -3.48
C VAL A 113 11.33 -2.43 -3.55
N LEU A 114 11.98 -2.68 -4.69
CA LEU A 114 12.82 -3.87 -4.88
C LEU A 114 14.01 -3.87 -3.91
N THR A 115 14.70 -2.74 -3.75
CA THR A 115 15.84 -2.60 -2.83
C THR A 115 15.44 -2.84 -1.38
N VAL A 116 14.32 -2.30 -0.91
CA VAL A 116 13.85 -2.53 0.47
C VAL A 116 13.56 -4.02 0.71
N VAL A 117 13.00 -4.73 -0.27
CA VAL A 117 12.77 -6.17 -0.17
C VAL A 117 14.10 -6.93 -0.16
N GLN A 118 15.01 -6.61 -1.09
CA GLN A 118 16.30 -7.28 -1.24
C GLN A 118 17.22 -7.10 -0.03
N ASP A 119 17.19 -5.93 0.60
CA ASP A 119 17.94 -5.61 1.83
C ASP A 119 17.32 -6.25 3.08
N SER A 120 16.11 -6.81 2.99
CA SER A 120 15.43 -7.44 4.12
C SER A 120 15.96 -8.85 4.41
N ASN A 121 15.78 -9.30 5.66
CA ASN A 121 16.11 -10.68 6.06
C ASN A 121 15.23 -11.75 5.38
N TYR A 122 14.14 -11.33 4.71
CA TYR A 122 13.25 -12.21 3.98
C TYR A 122 13.76 -12.52 2.58
N HIS A 123 14.69 -11.73 2.02
CA HIS A 123 15.19 -11.96 0.67
C HIS A 123 15.90 -13.33 0.53
N THR A 124 15.74 -13.94 -0.66
CA THR A 124 16.53 -15.07 -1.14
C THR A 124 16.88 -14.91 -2.62
N SER A 125 18.08 -15.32 -3.01
CA SER A 125 18.49 -15.42 -4.41
C SER A 125 18.12 -16.76 -5.05
N ASP A 126 17.72 -17.75 -4.24
CA ASP A 126 17.30 -19.08 -4.69
C ASP A 126 15.76 -19.16 -4.75
N PRO A 127 15.15 -19.21 -5.95
CA PRO A 127 13.70 -19.27 -6.09
C PRO A 127 13.08 -20.55 -5.51
N SER A 128 13.86 -21.64 -5.35
CA SER A 128 13.33 -22.89 -4.76
C SER A 128 13.06 -22.79 -3.25
N GLN A 129 13.59 -21.75 -2.60
CA GLN A 129 13.37 -21.47 -1.18
C GLN A 129 12.29 -20.41 -0.97
N ALA A 130 11.77 -19.82 -2.03
CA ALA A 130 10.89 -18.67 -1.96
C ALA A 130 9.44 -19.07 -1.69
N CYS A 131 8.84 -18.40 -0.71
CA CYS A 131 7.42 -18.44 -0.42
C CYS A 131 6.66 -17.41 -1.29
N ILE A 132 7.28 -16.25 -1.55
CA ILE A 132 6.71 -15.14 -2.32
C ILE A 132 7.63 -14.75 -3.47
N PHE A 133 7.03 -14.36 -4.59
CA PHE A 133 7.72 -13.87 -5.77
C PHE A 133 7.32 -12.43 -6.08
N ILE A 134 8.31 -11.58 -6.38
CA ILE A 134 8.11 -10.17 -6.77
C ILE A 134 8.77 -9.94 -8.12
N LEU A 135 7.98 -9.45 -9.07
CA LEU A 135 8.47 -9.14 -10.42
C LEU A 135 9.46 -7.98 -10.38
N SER A 136 10.50 -8.03 -11.22
CA SER A 136 11.32 -6.86 -11.52
C SER A 136 10.64 -5.93 -12.52
N LEU A 137 9.61 -6.39 -13.23
CA LEU A 137 8.82 -5.57 -14.16
C LEU A 137 8.02 -4.52 -13.38
N ASP A 138 8.20 -3.24 -13.74
CA ASP A 138 7.54 -2.14 -13.04
C ASP A 138 6.03 -2.07 -13.35
N THR A 139 5.23 -2.27 -12.31
CA THR A 139 3.78 -2.20 -12.33
C THR A 139 3.23 -1.05 -11.47
N LEU A 140 4.09 -0.23 -10.85
CA LEU A 140 3.66 0.83 -9.94
C LEU A 140 2.77 1.85 -10.64
N ASP A 141 3.09 2.19 -11.88
CA ASP A 141 2.37 3.16 -12.68
C ASP A 141 1.81 2.49 -13.94
N ARG A 142 0.49 2.30 -13.94
CA ARG A 142 -0.25 1.73 -15.08
C ARG A 142 -1.04 2.79 -15.85
N ASP A 143 -0.74 4.07 -15.62
CA ASP A 143 -1.19 5.15 -16.48
C ASP A 143 -0.43 5.12 -17.82
N THR A 144 -1.13 4.96 -18.93
CA THR A 144 -0.53 4.88 -20.27
C THR A 144 0.19 6.16 -20.71
N LEU A 145 -0.11 7.28 -20.05
CA LEU A 145 0.55 8.58 -20.26
C LEU A 145 1.81 8.74 -19.43
N SER A 146 2.05 7.85 -18.46
CA SER A 146 3.24 7.91 -17.62
C SER A 146 4.50 7.56 -18.38
N LYS A 147 5.59 8.26 -18.06
CA LYS A 147 6.94 7.93 -18.54
C LYS A 147 7.44 6.60 -17.99
N ASP A 148 6.92 6.20 -16.83
CA ASP A 148 7.28 4.97 -16.14
C ASP A 148 6.40 3.78 -16.60
N TYR A 149 5.49 3.99 -17.57
CA TYR A 149 4.59 2.95 -18.07
C TYR A 149 5.34 1.88 -18.88
N VAL A 150 5.40 0.67 -18.32
CA VAL A 150 5.95 -0.49 -19.02
C VAL A 150 4.95 -1.04 -20.04
N ARG A 151 5.34 -1.04 -21.32
CA ARG A 151 4.54 -1.56 -22.45
C ARG A 151 4.69 -3.07 -22.63
N ASN A 152 3.71 -3.67 -23.30
CA ASN A 152 3.67 -5.10 -23.65
C ASN A 152 3.82 -6.03 -22.43
N MET A 153 3.27 -5.63 -21.29
CA MET A 153 3.33 -6.39 -20.05
C MET A 153 2.86 -7.86 -20.19
N PRO A 154 1.75 -8.17 -20.92
CA PRO A 154 1.33 -9.57 -21.11
C PRO A 154 2.42 -10.44 -21.72
N HIS A 155 3.10 -9.95 -22.77
CA HIS A 155 4.18 -10.69 -23.42
C HIS A 155 5.38 -10.86 -22.48
N ARG A 156 5.72 -9.84 -21.69
CA ARG A 156 6.86 -9.90 -20.76
C ARG A 156 6.62 -10.93 -19.67
N ILE A 157 5.41 -10.95 -19.09
CA ILE A 157 5.02 -11.92 -18.05
C ILE A 157 4.98 -13.34 -18.60
N GLN A 158 4.46 -13.56 -19.81
CA GLN A 158 4.43 -14.90 -20.43
C GLN A 158 5.83 -15.53 -20.62
N ARG A 159 6.89 -14.71 -20.69
CA ARG A 159 8.27 -15.18 -20.78
C ARG A 159 8.89 -15.54 -19.44
N LEU A 160 8.22 -15.21 -18.32
CA LEU A 160 8.72 -15.48 -16.99
C LEU A 160 8.43 -16.94 -16.61
N PRO A 161 9.46 -17.80 -16.45
CA PRO A 161 9.27 -19.22 -16.23
C PRO A 161 8.58 -19.55 -14.90
N LEU A 162 8.71 -18.67 -13.91
CA LEU A 162 8.19 -18.86 -12.56
C LEU A 162 6.80 -18.23 -12.35
N TRP A 163 6.20 -17.55 -13.36
CA TRP A 163 4.97 -16.77 -13.16
C TRP A 163 3.80 -17.58 -12.60
N ASN A 164 3.65 -18.84 -13.01
CA ASN A 164 2.64 -19.78 -12.51
C ASN A 164 1.23 -19.13 -12.35
N ASN A 165 0.77 -18.43 -13.38
CA ASN A 165 -0.49 -17.68 -13.38
C ASN A 165 -0.66 -16.74 -12.16
N GLY A 166 0.42 -16.18 -11.64
CA GLY A 166 0.44 -15.26 -10.51
C GLY A 166 0.39 -15.92 -9.13
N GLN A 167 0.31 -17.25 -9.00
CA GLN A 167 0.28 -17.90 -7.68
C GLN A 167 1.52 -17.52 -6.85
N ASN A 168 1.31 -17.09 -5.61
CA ASN A 168 2.35 -16.58 -4.69
C ASN A 168 3.12 -15.33 -5.18
N HIS A 169 2.64 -14.64 -6.21
CA HIS A 169 3.23 -13.39 -6.66
C HIS A 169 2.56 -12.20 -6.00
N ILE A 170 3.33 -11.13 -5.75
CA ILE A 170 2.81 -9.83 -5.34
C ILE A 170 3.03 -8.83 -6.48
N ILE A 171 1.96 -8.14 -6.88
CA ILE A 171 1.99 -7.05 -7.86
C ILE A 171 1.76 -5.75 -7.12
N PHE A 172 2.66 -4.79 -7.31
CA PHE A 172 2.54 -3.45 -6.71
C PHE A 172 1.92 -2.48 -7.70
N ASN A 173 0.90 -1.72 -7.28
CA ASN A 173 0.35 -0.65 -8.09
C ASN A 173 -0.01 0.57 -7.23
N LEU A 174 0.61 1.71 -7.49
CA LEU A 174 0.32 2.95 -6.76
C LEU A 174 -0.50 3.93 -7.59
N TYR A 175 -0.33 3.90 -8.92
CA TYR A 175 -0.99 4.81 -9.84
C TYR A 175 -1.75 4.00 -10.89
N SER A 176 -3.08 4.13 -10.90
CA SER A 176 -3.99 3.40 -11.80
C SER A 176 -4.70 4.35 -12.78
N GLY A 177 -3.94 5.32 -13.31
CA GLY A 177 -4.46 6.34 -14.21
C GLY A 177 -4.57 7.73 -13.57
N THR A 178 -4.78 8.71 -14.45
CA THR A 178 -4.97 10.11 -14.10
C THR A 178 -6.38 10.53 -14.46
N PHE A 179 -6.94 11.50 -13.74
CA PHE A 179 -8.22 12.10 -14.09
C PHE A 179 -8.25 12.52 -15.58
N PRO A 180 -9.35 12.25 -16.31
CA PRO A 180 -10.61 11.63 -15.87
C PRO A 180 -10.64 10.09 -15.98
N ASP A 181 -9.55 9.46 -16.43
CA ASP A 181 -9.49 8.07 -16.89
C ASP A 181 -8.86 7.12 -15.87
N TYR A 182 -9.29 7.21 -14.61
CA TYR A 182 -8.92 6.22 -13.60
C TYR A 182 -9.42 4.82 -14.03
N THR A 183 -8.56 3.82 -13.94
CA THR A 183 -8.86 2.45 -14.34
C THR A 183 -8.39 1.45 -13.31
N GLU A 184 -9.27 0.51 -12.95
CA GLU A 184 -8.92 -0.64 -12.11
C GLU A 184 -8.16 -1.72 -12.90
N ASP A 185 -8.21 -1.64 -14.23
CA ASP A 185 -7.54 -2.55 -15.16
C ASP A 185 -6.06 -2.17 -15.29
N LEU A 186 -5.15 -3.07 -14.89
CA LEU A 186 -3.70 -2.86 -14.99
C LEU A 186 -3.17 -3.06 -16.43
N GLY A 187 -4.02 -3.45 -17.38
CA GLY A 187 -3.65 -3.69 -18.77
C GLY A 187 -2.95 -5.03 -19.01
N PHE A 188 -3.06 -5.97 -18.07
CA PHE A 188 -2.64 -7.36 -18.20
C PHE A 188 -3.39 -8.23 -17.17
N ASP A 189 -3.41 -9.54 -17.40
CA ASP A 189 -3.99 -10.48 -16.45
C ASP A 189 -3.02 -10.78 -15.30
N VAL A 190 -3.44 -10.43 -14.08
CA VAL A 190 -2.70 -10.69 -12.84
C VAL A 190 -2.90 -12.12 -12.32
N GLY A 191 -3.88 -12.85 -12.86
CA GLY A 191 -4.24 -14.20 -12.44
C GLY A 191 -4.48 -14.28 -10.92
N LYS A 192 -3.72 -15.17 -10.28
CA LYS A 192 -3.76 -15.50 -8.86
C LYS A 192 -2.84 -14.64 -7.99
N ALA A 193 -2.25 -13.59 -8.54
CA ALA A 193 -1.33 -12.74 -7.77
C ALA A 193 -2.07 -11.91 -6.72
N ILE A 194 -1.42 -11.70 -5.57
CA ILE A 194 -1.82 -10.73 -4.56
C ILE A 194 -1.59 -9.33 -5.12
N LEU A 195 -2.60 -8.47 -5.03
CA LEU A 195 -2.51 -7.10 -5.48
C LEU A 195 -2.26 -6.18 -4.30
N ALA A 196 -1.04 -5.62 -4.23
CA ALA A 196 -0.67 -4.58 -3.29
C ALA A 196 -0.89 -3.22 -3.94
N LYS A 197 -2.07 -2.63 -3.73
CA LYS A 197 -2.55 -1.50 -4.52
C LYS A 197 -3.00 -0.31 -3.67
N ALA A 198 -2.64 0.89 -4.12
CA ALA A 198 -3.21 2.13 -3.59
C ALA A 198 -4.52 2.47 -4.28
N SER A 199 -5.46 3.04 -3.51
CA SER A 199 -6.76 3.49 -4.02
C SER A 199 -7.58 2.42 -4.75
N ILE A 200 -7.42 1.14 -4.37
CA ILE A 200 -8.28 0.06 -4.87
C ILE A 200 -9.72 0.28 -4.40
N SER A 201 -10.69 0.11 -5.30
CA SER A 201 -12.09 0.20 -4.92
C SER A 201 -12.50 -0.99 -4.06
N TYR A 202 -13.39 -0.76 -3.10
CA TYR A 202 -13.91 -1.82 -2.23
C TYR A 202 -14.49 -2.99 -3.05
N GLU A 203 -15.20 -2.71 -4.15
CA GLU A 203 -15.77 -3.74 -5.02
C GLU A 203 -14.75 -4.67 -5.70
N ASN A 204 -13.48 -4.26 -5.80
CA ASN A 204 -12.42 -5.03 -6.45
C ASN A 204 -11.34 -5.51 -5.48
N PHE A 205 -11.41 -5.08 -4.22
CA PHE A 205 -10.49 -5.50 -3.17
C PHE A 205 -10.88 -6.88 -2.65
N ARG A 206 -9.97 -7.85 -2.73
CA ARG A 206 -10.20 -9.20 -2.20
C ARG A 206 -9.79 -9.25 -0.74
N THR A 207 -10.78 -9.12 0.15
CA THR A 207 -10.55 -9.12 1.60
C THR A 207 -9.78 -10.36 2.05
N GLY A 208 -8.73 -10.15 2.84
CA GLY A 208 -7.85 -11.22 3.33
C GLY A 208 -6.81 -11.71 2.33
N PHE A 209 -6.86 -11.26 1.07
CA PHE A 209 -5.92 -11.66 0.01
C PHE A 209 -5.10 -10.48 -0.52
N ASP A 210 -5.77 -9.37 -0.88
CA ASP A 210 -5.11 -8.16 -1.38
C ASP A 210 -4.60 -7.26 -0.25
N ILE A 211 -3.65 -6.38 -0.59
CA ILE A 211 -3.01 -5.47 0.35
C ILE A 211 -3.33 -4.02 -0.03
N SER A 212 -4.06 -3.33 0.83
CA SER A 212 -4.30 -1.89 0.67
C SER A 212 -3.04 -1.12 1.04
N LEU A 213 -2.45 -0.42 0.07
CA LEU A 213 -1.28 0.41 0.29
C LEU A 213 -1.67 1.90 0.37
N PRO A 214 -1.02 2.69 1.24
CA PRO A 214 -1.11 4.14 1.13
C PRO A 214 -0.40 4.60 -0.15
N LEU A 215 -0.89 5.70 -0.73
CA LEU A 215 -0.26 6.29 -1.91
C LEU A 215 1.04 7.00 -1.52
N PHE A 216 2.17 6.42 -1.88
CA PHE A 216 3.48 7.06 -1.72
C PHE A 216 3.79 7.98 -2.89
N TYR A 217 4.38 9.14 -2.60
CA TYR A 217 4.86 10.08 -3.60
C TYR A 217 6.28 9.69 -4.07
N LYS A 218 6.68 10.06 -5.29
CA LYS A 218 7.98 9.63 -5.87
C LYS A 218 9.21 10.01 -5.03
N THR A 219 9.14 11.13 -4.30
CA THR A 219 10.21 11.58 -3.40
C THR A 219 10.15 10.97 -2.00
N HIS A 220 9.27 9.99 -1.75
CA HIS A 220 9.19 9.33 -0.46
C HIS A 220 10.52 8.60 -0.16
N PRO A 221 11.07 8.74 1.06
CA PRO A 221 12.31 8.06 1.43
C PRO A 221 12.07 6.54 1.57
N GLU A 222 13.10 5.75 1.25
CA GLU A 222 13.05 4.28 1.32
C GLU A 222 12.98 3.75 2.75
N ARG A 223 13.62 4.48 3.67
CA ARG A 223 13.66 4.17 5.10
C ARG A 223 13.07 5.35 5.86
N GLY A 224 12.50 5.05 7.02
CA GLY A 224 12.02 6.07 7.93
C GLY A 224 13.11 7.12 8.22
N GLY A 225 12.67 8.36 8.41
CA GLY A 225 13.52 9.41 8.97
C GLY A 225 13.59 9.29 10.49
N ASP A 226 13.81 10.42 11.16
CA ASP A 226 13.70 10.50 12.61
C ASP A 226 12.36 9.92 13.09
N ASP A 227 12.37 9.27 14.25
CA ASP A 227 11.17 8.78 14.89
C ASP A 227 10.11 9.88 14.91
N GLY A 228 8.89 9.54 14.48
CA GLY A 228 7.78 10.47 14.60
C GLY A 228 7.62 10.90 16.06
N TYR A 229 7.15 12.12 16.31
CA TYR A 229 6.93 12.66 17.67
C TYR A 229 5.90 11.89 18.53
N LEU A 230 5.37 10.78 18.02
CA LEU A 230 4.37 9.97 18.69
C LEU A 230 5.05 8.97 19.64
N GLU A 231 5.45 9.46 20.82
CA GLU A 231 6.11 8.62 21.85
C GLU A 231 5.17 7.60 22.51
N SER A 232 3.85 7.81 22.44
CA SER A 232 2.86 6.87 22.97
C SER A 232 1.52 6.98 22.25
N ASN A 233 0.83 5.85 22.11
CA ASN A 233 -0.49 5.77 21.51
C ASN A 233 -1.55 6.22 22.54
N LYS A 234 -1.66 7.53 22.77
CA LYS A 234 -2.71 8.11 23.63
C LYS A 234 -4.02 8.07 22.85
N PHE A 235 -4.79 6.98 22.99
CA PHE A 235 -6.15 6.89 22.45
C PHE A 235 -7.19 6.85 23.60
N PRO A 236 -8.27 7.65 23.53
CA PRO A 236 -8.49 8.74 22.59
C PRO A 236 -7.61 9.94 22.94
N GLY A 237 -6.79 10.40 21.99
CA GLY A 237 -5.90 11.54 22.20
C GLY A 237 -6.70 12.84 22.15
N THR A 238 -6.38 13.80 23.02
CA THR A 238 -6.89 15.17 22.92
C THR A 238 -6.27 15.84 21.68
N LYS A 239 -6.89 15.65 20.53
CA LYS A 239 -6.49 16.31 19.28
C LYS A 239 -7.07 17.71 19.23
N LYS A 240 -6.24 18.71 18.91
CA LYS A 240 -6.71 20.08 18.65
C LYS A 240 -7.66 20.15 17.46
N TYR A 241 -7.39 19.34 16.44
CA TYR A 241 -8.20 19.24 15.24
C TYR A 241 -8.98 17.92 15.25
N LEU A 242 -10.30 18.03 15.12
CA LEU A 242 -11.21 16.92 14.86
C LEU A 242 -10.97 16.35 13.45
N LEU A 243 -10.84 17.24 12.46
CA LEU A 243 -10.63 16.89 11.06
C LEU A 243 -9.66 17.89 10.42
N SER A 244 -8.67 17.37 9.70
CA SER A 244 -7.77 18.19 8.89
C SER A 244 -7.59 17.58 7.51
N PHE A 245 -7.76 18.38 6.47
CA PHE A 245 -7.56 17.97 5.08
C PHE A 245 -6.72 19.00 4.36
N LYS A 246 -5.78 18.53 3.54
CA LYS A 246 -5.06 19.36 2.59
C LYS A 246 -5.03 18.68 1.23
N GLY A 247 -5.69 19.25 0.22
CA GLY A 247 -5.80 18.59 -1.09
C GLY A 247 -6.26 19.48 -2.24
N LYS A 248 -6.56 18.85 -3.38
CA LYS A 248 -7.03 19.55 -4.59
C LYS A 248 -8.56 19.62 -4.62
N ARG A 249 -9.10 20.79 -4.93
CA ARG A 249 -10.50 21.04 -5.24
C ARG A 249 -10.66 21.15 -6.76
N TYR A 250 -11.54 20.36 -7.34
CA TYR A 250 -11.76 20.39 -8.78
C TYR A 250 -12.84 21.43 -9.07
N VAL A 251 -12.49 22.46 -9.83
CA VAL A 251 -13.44 23.53 -10.22
C VAL A 251 -14.33 23.11 -11.39
N TYR A 252 -14.02 22.00 -12.06
CA TYR A 252 -14.81 21.39 -13.13
C TYR A 252 -14.68 19.86 -13.10
N GLY A 253 -15.56 19.14 -13.80
CA GLY A 253 -15.51 17.68 -13.95
C GLY A 253 -16.21 16.88 -12.85
N ILE A 254 -16.19 15.55 -12.97
CA ILE A 254 -16.86 14.64 -12.02
C ILE A 254 -16.21 14.74 -10.64
N GLY A 255 -17.05 14.90 -9.60
CA GLY A 255 -16.60 15.10 -8.22
C GLY A 255 -16.25 16.54 -7.86
N SER A 256 -16.37 17.49 -8.79
CA SER A 256 -16.23 18.93 -8.50
C SER A 256 -17.26 19.40 -7.48
N GLU A 257 -18.54 19.04 -7.64
CA GLU A 257 -19.60 19.40 -6.69
C GLU A 257 -19.31 18.88 -5.27
N THR A 258 -19.02 17.59 -5.11
CA THR A 258 -18.72 17.01 -3.80
C THR A 258 -17.52 17.70 -3.13
N ARG A 259 -16.42 17.90 -3.88
CA ARG A 259 -15.22 18.58 -3.35
C ARG A 259 -15.46 20.06 -3.10
N ASN A 260 -16.35 20.68 -3.87
CA ASN A 260 -16.79 22.04 -3.66
C ASN A 260 -17.67 22.17 -2.44
N SER A 261 -18.38 21.12 -2.01
CA SER A 261 -19.18 21.11 -0.79
C SER A 261 -18.33 20.93 0.48
N LEU A 262 -17.18 20.24 0.39
CA LEU A 262 -16.35 19.95 1.56
C LEU A 262 -15.95 21.20 2.35
N TYR A 263 -15.68 22.34 1.69
CA TYR A 263 -15.31 23.58 2.39
C TYR A 263 -16.37 24.06 3.39
N HIS A 264 -17.66 23.70 3.22
CA HIS A 264 -18.71 24.11 4.16
C HIS A 264 -18.52 23.49 5.54
N LEU A 265 -17.72 22.42 5.65
CA LEU A 265 -17.33 21.82 6.91
C LEU A 265 -16.18 22.59 7.59
N HIS A 266 -15.48 23.46 6.86
CA HIS A 266 -14.36 24.24 7.39
C HIS A 266 -14.86 25.28 8.40
N ASN A 267 -14.34 25.24 9.62
CA ASN A 267 -14.76 26.14 10.70
C ASN A 267 -13.60 26.91 11.35
N GLU A 268 -12.40 26.82 10.78
CA GLU A 268 -11.16 27.47 11.23
C GLU A 268 -10.73 27.15 12.69
N ARG A 269 -11.41 26.22 13.37
CA ARG A 269 -11.16 25.85 14.77
C ARG A 269 -10.58 24.45 14.86
N ASP A 270 -11.45 23.45 14.75
CA ASP A 270 -11.13 22.02 14.87
C ASP A 270 -11.40 21.24 13.57
N ILE A 271 -12.07 21.84 12.58
CA ILE A 271 -12.22 21.31 11.23
C ILE A 271 -11.53 22.24 10.23
N VAL A 272 -10.34 21.82 9.76
CA VAL A 272 -9.47 22.62 8.88
C VAL A 272 -9.36 21.96 7.51
N LEU A 273 -9.92 22.58 6.47
CA LEU A 273 -9.91 22.04 5.11
C LEU A 273 -9.22 23.03 4.16
N LEU A 274 -7.99 22.73 3.81
CA LEU A 274 -7.13 23.57 2.98
C LEU A 274 -7.12 23.01 1.56
N THR A 275 -7.63 23.77 0.59
CA THR A 275 -7.77 23.26 -0.78
C THR A 275 -7.08 24.14 -1.81
N THR A 276 -6.59 23.55 -2.89
CA THR A 276 -6.12 24.30 -4.06
C THR A 276 -6.95 23.93 -5.28
N CYS A 277 -7.36 24.94 -6.04
CA CYS A 277 -8.03 24.77 -7.34
C CYS A 277 -7.06 24.46 -8.49
N LYS A 278 -5.74 24.46 -8.25
CA LYS A 278 -4.70 24.18 -9.26
C LYS A 278 -4.73 22.70 -9.65
N HIS A 279 -5.55 22.34 -10.63
CA HIS A 279 -5.70 20.96 -11.12
C HIS A 279 -5.76 20.87 -12.65
N GLY A 280 -4.90 20.06 -13.25
CA GLY A 280 -4.75 19.99 -14.71
C GLY A 280 -4.21 21.31 -15.28
N ASP A 281 -4.33 21.47 -16.60
CA ASP A 281 -3.88 22.68 -17.30
C ASP A 281 -5.00 23.73 -17.44
N SER A 282 -6.26 23.29 -17.49
CA SER A 282 -7.43 24.14 -17.73
C SER A 282 -8.05 24.75 -16.48
N TRP A 283 -7.52 24.54 -15.26
CA TRP A 283 -8.13 25.11 -14.04
C TRP A 283 -8.26 26.63 -14.07
N LYS A 284 -7.38 27.33 -14.81
CA LYS A 284 -7.45 28.78 -14.98
C LYS A 284 -8.70 29.21 -15.74
N GLU A 285 -9.17 28.39 -16.68
CA GLU A 285 -10.35 28.66 -17.51
C GLU A 285 -11.64 28.50 -16.69
N TYR A 286 -11.64 27.58 -15.74
CA TYR A 286 -12.78 27.29 -14.86
C TYR A 286 -12.62 27.89 -13.45
N LYS A 287 -11.74 28.87 -13.31
CA LYS A 287 -11.46 29.52 -12.03
C LYS A 287 -12.71 30.23 -11.51
N ASP A 288 -13.15 29.86 -10.32
CA ASP A 288 -14.21 30.58 -9.60
C ASP A 288 -13.63 31.69 -8.70
N GLU A 289 -14.53 32.47 -8.09
CA GLU A 289 -14.18 33.60 -7.22
C GLU A 289 -13.39 33.18 -5.97
N ARG A 290 -13.56 31.94 -5.49
CA ARG A 290 -12.90 31.45 -4.26
C ARG A 290 -11.47 30.97 -4.50
N CYS A 291 -11.16 30.53 -5.72
CA CYS A 291 -9.89 29.89 -6.07
C CYS A 291 -8.63 30.68 -5.65
N ASP A 292 -8.65 32.02 -5.68
CA ASP A 292 -7.51 32.82 -5.19
C ASP A 292 -7.31 32.72 -3.68
N HIS A 293 -8.41 32.82 -2.92
CA HIS A 293 -8.39 32.67 -1.48
C HIS A 293 -7.96 31.26 -1.06
N ASP A 294 -8.55 30.23 -1.69
CA ASP A 294 -8.21 28.81 -1.50
C ASP A 294 -6.70 28.59 -1.68
N ASN A 295 -6.13 29.08 -2.78
CA ASN A 295 -4.70 28.96 -3.06
C ASN A 295 -3.82 29.68 -2.04
N ALA A 296 -4.21 30.89 -1.61
CA ALA A 296 -3.45 31.66 -0.64
C ALA A 296 -3.36 30.92 0.71
N GLU A 297 -4.49 30.39 1.21
CA GLU A 297 -4.53 29.62 2.46
C GLU A 297 -3.81 28.26 2.33
N TYR A 298 -3.94 27.59 1.18
CA TYR A 298 -3.24 26.35 0.88
C TYR A 298 -1.71 26.51 0.91
N ASP A 299 -1.20 27.60 0.33
CA ASP A 299 0.24 27.87 0.23
C ASP A 299 0.79 28.39 1.58
N ARG A 300 0.03 29.22 2.31
CA ARG A 300 0.40 29.76 3.63
C ARG A 300 0.68 28.67 4.67
N SER A 301 -0.14 27.64 4.70
CA SER A 301 -0.01 26.50 5.63
C SER A 301 1.19 25.57 5.34
N VAL A 302 1.88 25.72 4.20
CA VAL A 302 3.17 25.01 3.98
C VAL A 302 4.27 25.64 4.84
N SER A 303 4.17 26.94 5.14
CA SER A 303 5.20 27.70 5.87
C SER A 303 5.07 27.61 7.39
N LYS A 304 3.88 27.30 7.90
CA LYS A 304 3.66 26.95 9.30
C LYS A 304 3.36 25.46 9.34
N LYS A 305 4.35 24.64 9.74
CA LYS A 305 4.13 23.22 10.06
C LYS A 305 2.89 23.11 10.96
N LEU A 306 1.82 22.51 10.43
CA LEU A 306 0.67 22.05 11.21
C LEU A 306 1.12 20.98 12.20
#